data_AF-A0A392LZ74-F1
#
_entry.id   AF-A0A392LZ74-F1
#
_cell.length_a   1.000
_cell.length_b   1.000
_cell.length_c   1.000
_cell.angle_alpha   90.00
_cell.angle_beta   90.00
_cell.angle_gamma   90.00
#
_symmetry.space_group_name_H-M   'P 1'
#
loop_
_entity.id
_entity.type
_entity.pdbx_description
1 polymer ?
#
loop_
_entity_poly.entity_id
_entity_poly.type
_entity_poly.pdbx_seq_one_letter_code
_entity_poly.pdbx_strand_id
1 'polypeptide(L)'
;MLTWTKRPEFTAWLSEVKLVNMEHLSNWEEKQMFKEFMEDHNTATFPSKKYYSLDAYYRRQMEKEMKKGFKQVKATERTVFNDEEQRRQELLRAREKHKEEQVIALKREMESGMAQAMKEQAQLREEMAYQYKLGNFEAAAAIQRRLDPDAAV
;
A
#
# COMPACT_ATOMS: atom_id res chain seq x y z
N MET A 1 -15.73 30.26 9.09
CA MET A 1 -16.09 29.01 9.80
C MET A 1 -14.83 28.41 10.41
N LEU A 2 -14.53 28.74 11.68
CA LEU A 2 -13.32 28.32 12.40
C LEU A 2 -13.52 27.02 13.22
N THR A 3 -14.58 26.25 12.95
CA THR A 3 -15.20 25.36 13.95
C THR A 3 -14.76 23.90 13.90
N TRP A 4 -13.58 23.54 13.35
CA TRP A 4 -13.20 22.12 13.30
C TRP A 4 -11.70 21.78 13.43
N THR A 5 -10.81 22.77 13.49
CA THR A 5 -9.36 22.49 13.56
C THR A 5 -8.93 22.03 14.96
N LYS A 6 -9.70 22.33 16.01
CA LYS A 6 -9.39 22.04 17.42
C LYS A 6 -10.13 20.84 18.00
N ARG A 7 -10.83 20.08 17.15
CA ARG A 7 -11.61 18.92 17.58
C ARG A 7 -10.74 17.84 18.25
N PRO A 8 -9.55 17.48 17.73
CA PRO A 8 -8.69 16.51 18.40
C PRO A 8 -8.26 16.95 19.81
N GLU A 9 -7.89 18.22 19.98
CA GLU A 9 -7.50 18.78 21.28
C GLU A 9 -8.67 18.84 22.27
N PHE A 10 -9.85 19.20 21.78
CA PHE A 10 -11.08 19.22 22.58
C PHE A 10 -11.48 17.81 23.06
N THR A 11 -11.45 16.80 22.17
CA THR A 11 -11.74 15.42 22.54
C THR A 11 -10.78 14.90 23.61
N ALA A 12 -9.48 15.18 23.48
CA ALA A 12 -8.50 14.77 24.48
C ALA A 12 -8.73 15.48 25.82
N TRP A 13 -9.01 16.79 25.82
CA TRP A 13 -9.31 17.53 27.04
C TRP A 13 -10.58 17.00 27.74
N LEU A 14 -11.65 16.72 26.99
CA LEU A 14 -12.87 16.12 27.53
C LEU A 14 -12.60 14.78 28.22
N SER A 15 -11.85 13.90 27.56
CA SER A 15 -11.57 12.56 28.08
C SER A 15 -10.62 12.58 29.28
N GLU A 16 -9.61 13.46 29.27
CA GLU A 16 -8.55 13.43 30.29
C GLU A 16 -8.79 14.38 31.46
N VAL A 17 -9.39 15.55 31.23
CA VAL A 17 -9.62 16.57 32.27
C VAL A 17 -11.02 16.44 32.83
N LYS A 18 -12.03 16.35 31.96
CA LYS A 18 -13.43 16.22 32.39
C LYS A 18 -13.84 14.77 32.65
N LEU A 19 -13.05 13.79 32.19
CA LEU A 19 -13.37 12.36 32.28
C LEU A 19 -14.72 11.99 31.65
N VAL A 20 -15.13 12.75 30.62
CA VAL A 20 -16.40 12.55 29.90
C VAL A 20 -16.12 12.04 28.49
N ASN A 21 -16.84 11.00 28.09
CA ASN A 21 -16.81 10.51 26.72
C ASN A 21 -17.69 11.37 25.82
N MET A 22 -17.14 11.83 24.70
CA MET A 22 -17.85 12.65 23.71
C MET A 22 -19.13 11.99 23.20
N GLU A 23 -19.15 10.66 23.10
CA GLU A 23 -20.32 9.89 22.61
C GLU A 23 -21.53 9.94 23.56
N HIS A 24 -21.34 10.32 24.82
CA HIS A 24 -22.40 10.43 25.81
C HIS A 24 -22.95 11.85 25.95
N LEU A 25 -22.40 12.83 25.23
CA LEU A 25 -22.80 14.24 25.31
C LEU A 25 -23.87 14.57 24.27
N SER A 26 -24.92 15.27 24.69
CA SER A 26 -25.86 15.89 23.75
C SER A 26 -25.23 17.10 23.05
N ASN A 27 -25.74 17.48 21.87
CA ASN A 27 -25.21 18.60 21.09
C ASN A 27 -25.22 19.94 21.87
N TRP A 28 -26.14 20.12 22.82
CA TRP A 28 -26.14 21.31 23.67
C TRP A 28 -25.00 21.28 24.69
N GLU A 29 -24.76 20.13 25.33
CA GLU A 29 -23.68 19.97 26.30
C GLU A 29 -22.30 20.04 25.62
N GLU A 30 -22.16 19.47 24.43
CA GLU A 30 -20.93 19.59 23.61
C GLU A 30 -20.57 21.06 23.37
N LYS A 31 -21.57 21.90 23.05
CA LYS A 31 -21.35 23.35 22.86
C LYS A 31 -20.96 24.08 24.13
N GLN A 32 -21.48 23.67 25.30
CA GLN A 32 -21.08 24.27 26.58
C GLN A 32 -19.64 23.88 26.94
N MET A 33 -19.31 22.59 26.81
CA MET A 33 -17.97 22.10 27.05
C MET A 33 -16.95 22.71 26.09
N PHE A 34 -17.33 22.94 24.83
CA PHE A 34 -16.46 23.58 23.86
C PHE A 34 -16.21 25.06 24.20
N LYS A 35 -17.19 25.76 24.77
CA LYS A 35 -16.98 27.14 25.26
C LYS A 35 -16.00 27.19 26.41
N GLU A 36 -16.14 26.30 27.39
CA GLU A 36 -15.21 26.20 28.51
C GLU A 36 -13.80 25.85 28.04
N PHE A 37 -13.67 24.90 27.11
CA PHE A 37 -12.40 24.57 26.47
C PHE A 37 -11.78 25.78 25.76
N MET A 38 -12.56 26.55 25.01
CA MET A 38 -12.08 27.76 24.34
C MET A 38 -11.68 28.85 25.33
N GLU A 39 -12.40 28.98 26.44
CA GLU A 39 -12.05 29.88 27.54
C GLU A 39 -10.68 29.50 28.12
N ASP A 40 -10.49 28.24 28.52
CA ASP A 40 -9.22 27.74 29.05
C ASP A 40 -8.05 27.84 28.05
N HIS A 41 -8.36 27.68 26.76
CA HIS A 41 -7.40 27.87 25.69
C HIS A 41 -6.98 29.34 25.56
N ASN A 42 -7.92 30.27 25.66
CA ASN A 42 -7.65 31.70 25.51
C ASN A 42 -6.99 32.30 26.76
N THR A 43 -7.34 31.83 27.95
CA THR A 43 -6.80 32.30 29.24
C THR A 43 -5.52 31.58 29.66
N ALA A 44 -5.06 30.63 28.84
CA ALA A 44 -3.86 29.84 29.08
C ALA A 44 -3.90 29.01 30.39
N THR A 45 -5.08 28.57 30.83
CA THR A 45 -5.31 27.88 32.13
C THR A 45 -5.30 26.35 32.03
N PHE A 46 -4.99 25.76 30.87
CA PHE A 46 -5.01 24.31 30.75
C PHE A 46 -3.99 23.62 31.67
N PRO A 47 -4.35 22.46 32.26
CA PRO A 47 -3.44 21.68 33.13
C PRO A 47 -2.14 21.24 32.44
N SER A 48 -2.15 21.11 31.12
CA SER A 48 -0.99 20.69 30.34
C SER A 48 -0.89 21.44 29.02
N LYS A 49 0.35 21.75 28.63
CA LYS A 49 0.65 22.44 27.36
C LYS A 49 0.24 21.63 26.12
N LYS A 50 -0.03 20.32 26.26
CA LYS A 50 -0.43 19.47 25.14
C LYS A 50 -1.77 19.86 24.53
N TYR A 51 -2.68 20.46 25.30
CA TYR A 51 -4.02 20.84 24.82
C TYR A 51 -4.03 22.10 23.93
N TYR A 52 -2.93 22.86 23.86
CA TYR A 52 -2.81 23.95 22.88
C TYR A 52 -2.52 23.44 21.47
N SER A 53 -1.72 22.37 21.37
CA SER A 53 -1.40 21.69 20.12
C SER A 53 -0.91 20.28 20.41
N LEU A 54 -1.80 19.30 20.25
CA LEU A 54 -1.46 17.89 20.40
C LEU A 54 -0.43 17.47 19.35
N ASP A 55 -0.58 17.95 18.10
CA ASP A 55 0.39 17.66 17.03
C ASP A 55 1.80 18.14 17.34
N ALA A 56 1.96 19.36 17.85
CA ALA A 56 3.28 19.86 18.22
C ALA A 56 3.84 19.10 19.43
N TYR A 57 2.98 18.69 20.36
CA TYR A 57 3.37 17.88 21.50
C TYR A 57 3.89 16.51 21.07
N TYR A 58 3.14 15.76 20.25
CA TYR A 58 3.54 14.44 19.78
C TYR A 58 4.75 14.51 18.84
N ARG A 59 4.84 15.51 17.95
CA ARG A 59 6.05 15.72 17.14
C ARG A 59 7.29 15.91 18.01
N ARG A 60 7.22 16.73 19.06
CA ARG A 60 8.34 16.90 20.01
C ARG A 60 8.66 15.64 20.79
N GLN A 61 7.66 14.83 21.16
CA GLN A 61 7.90 13.54 21.80
C GLN A 61 8.61 12.57 20.85
N MET A 62 8.12 12.45 19.61
CA MET A 62 8.75 11.63 18.57
C MET A 62 10.18 12.08 18.27
N GLU A 63 10.44 13.39 18.17
CA GLU A 63 11.81 13.91 17.98
C GLU A 63 12.73 13.61 19.16
N LYS A 64 12.21 13.69 20.40
CA LYS A 64 12.98 13.33 21.60
C LYS A 64 13.30 11.85 21.61
N GLU A 65 12.33 10.99 21.32
CA GLU A 65 12.54 9.54 21.25
C GLU A 65 13.47 9.15 20.10
N MET A 66 13.36 9.75 18.92
CA MET A 66 14.31 9.55 17.82
C MET A 66 15.73 9.99 18.19
N LYS A 67 15.89 11.14 18.86
CA LYS A 67 17.21 11.62 19.34
C LYS A 67 17.77 10.75 20.46
N LYS A 68 16.93 10.22 21.35
CA LYS A 68 17.34 9.27 22.40
C LYS A 68 17.70 7.90 21.81
N GLY A 69 16.91 7.39 20.88
CA GLY A 69 17.18 6.16 20.13
C GLY A 69 18.50 6.27 19.36
N PHE A 70 18.75 7.40 18.71
CA PHE A 70 20.03 7.65 18.04
C PHE A 70 21.23 7.75 19.01
N LYS A 71 21.02 8.23 20.24
CA LYS A 71 22.06 8.26 21.29
C LYS A 71 22.29 6.90 21.95
N GLN A 72 21.26 6.08 22.11
CA GLN A 72 21.33 4.71 22.65
C GLN A 72 21.96 3.72 21.64
N VAL A 73 21.69 3.87 20.34
CA VAL A 73 22.22 2.97 19.30
C VAL A 73 23.74 3.09 19.11
N LYS A 74 24.38 4.18 19.57
CA LYS A 74 25.84 4.33 19.47
C LYS A 74 26.65 3.75 20.64
N ALA A 75 26.02 3.30 21.74
CA ALA A 75 26.76 2.91 22.95
C ALA A 75 26.29 1.62 23.65
N THR A 76 25.28 0.93 23.12
CA THR A 76 24.82 -0.33 23.70
C THR A 76 25.07 -1.44 22.71
N GLU A 77 26.06 -2.28 22.99
CA GLU A 77 26.21 -3.59 22.36
C GLU A 77 24.83 -4.24 22.27
N ARG A 78 24.48 -4.70 21.07
CA ARG A 78 23.14 -5.18 20.70
C ARG A 78 22.82 -6.49 21.44
N THR A 79 22.45 -6.42 22.72
CA THR A 79 21.94 -7.56 23.49
C THR A 79 20.41 -7.62 23.38
N VAL A 80 19.89 -7.76 22.16
CA VAL A 80 18.49 -8.14 21.95
C VAL A 80 18.48 -9.52 21.32
N PHE A 81 18.25 -10.52 22.17
CA PHE A 81 17.97 -11.92 21.85
C PHE A 81 16.63 -12.09 21.11
N ASN A 82 16.43 -11.38 19.99
CA ASN A 82 15.30 -11.60 19.08
C ASN A 82 15.78 -11.88 17.64
N ASP A 83 16.92 -12.58 17.54
CA ASP A 83 17.57 -12.94 16.27
C ASP A 83 16.80 -14.03 15.52
N GLU A 84 16.10 -14.92 16.23
CA GLU A 84 15.42 -16.05 15.60
C GLU A 84 14.15 -15.64 14.84
N GLU A 85 13.35 -14.71 15.38
CA GLU A 85 12.11 -14.27 14.74
C GLU A 85 12.37 -13.34 13.56
N GLN A 86 13.39 -12.47 13.66
CA GLN A 86 13.86 -11.67 12.52
C GLN A 86 14.36 -12.58 11.39
N ARG A 87 15.15 -13.60 11.72
CA ARG A 87 15.66 -14.57 10.73
C ARG A 87 14.53 -15.39 10.08
N ARG A 88 13.49 -15.76 10.83
CA ARG A 88 12.29 -16.40 10.27
C ARG A 88 11.57 -15.51 9.27
N GLN A 89 11.37 -14.23 9.59
CA GLN A 89 10.72 -13.27 8.69
C GLN A 89 11.55 -13.00 7.43
N GLU A 90 12.88 -12.92 7.55
CA GLU A 90 13.77 -12.78 6.39
C GLU A 90 13.71 -14.00 5.46
N LEU A 91 13.68 -15.21 6.02
CA LEU A 91 13.59 -16.45 5.23
C LEU A 91 12.26 -16.55 4.48
N LEU A 92 11.15 -16.15 5.12
CA LEU A 92 9.82 -16.12 4.48
C LEU A 92 9.79 -15.12 3.33
N ARG A 93 10.30 -13.91 3.53
CA ARG A 93 10.40 -12.88 2.47
C ARG A 93 11.29 -13.33 1.32
N ALA A 94 12.40 -14.00 1.60
CA ALA A 94 13.27 -14.56 0.56
C ALA A 94 12.55 -15.64 -0.27
N ARG A 95 11.77 -16.50 0.40
CA ARG A 95 10.98 -17.54 -0.27
C ARG A 95 9.85 -16.95 -1.11
N GLU A 96 9.17 -15.91 -0.64
CA GLU A 96 8.15 -15.20 -1.40
C GLU A 96 8.73 -14.54 -2.65
N LYS A 97 9.84 -13.81 -2.51
CA LYS A 97 10.54 -13.21 -3.66
C LYS A 97 10.96 -14.26 -4.69
N HIS A 98 11.52 -15.38 -4.25
CA HIS A 98 11.91 -16.46 -5.16
C HIS A 98 10.71 -17.12 -5.87
N LYS A 99 9.53 -17.17 -5.23
CA LYS A 99 8.30 -17.63 -5.89
C LYS A 99 7.80 -16.61 -6.90
N GLU A 100 7.81 -15.33 -6.56
CA GLU A 100 7.43 -14.25 -7.46
C GLU A 100 8.32 -14.20 -8.70
N GLU A 101 9.64 -14.33 -8.52
CA GLU A 101 10.62 -14.39 -9.62
C GLU A 101 10.36 -15.58 -10.55
N GLN A 102 10.05 -16.77 -10.01
CA GLN A 102 9.68 -17.93 -10.81
C GLN A 102 8.38 -17.72 -11.60
N VAL A 103 7.36 -17.11 -10.97
CA VAL A 103 6.10 -16.80 -11.66
C VAL A 103 6.33 -15.77 -12.78
N ILE A 104 7.17 -14.77 -12.54
CA ILE A 104 7.53 -13.77 -13.57
C ILE A 104 8.31 -14.43 -14.71
N ALA A 105 9.26 -15.31 -14.41
CA ALA A 105 10.02 -16.05 -15.41
C ALA A 105 9.10 -16.92 -16.27
N LEU A 106 8.22 -17.70 -15.64
CA LEU A 106 7.24 -18.54 -16.33
C LEU A 106 6.30 -17.72 -17.23
N LYS A 107 5.81 -16.57 -16.75
CA LYS A 107 4.98 -15.67 -17.57
C LYS A 107 5.73 -15.16 -18.80
N ARG A 108 7.00 -14.77 -18.65
CA ARG A 108 7.84 -14.32 -19.78
C ARG A 108 8.09 -15.45 -20.78
N GLU A 109 8.33 -16.66 -20.30
CA GLU A 109 8.47 -17.84 -21.16
C GLU A 109 7.18 -18.10 -21.94
N MET A 110 6.02 -18.11 -21.25
CA MET A 110 4.71 -18.26 -21.88
C MET A 110 4.43 -17.16 -22.92
N GLU A 111 4.70 -15.89 -22.59
CA GLU A 111 4.57 -14.77 -23.51
C GLU A 111 5.49 -14.90 -24.73
N SER A 112 6.72 -15.36 -24.53
CA SER A 112 7.67 -15.57 -25.64
C SER A 112 7.23 -16.70 -26.58
N GLY A 113 6.74 -17.83 -26.04
CA GLY A 113 6.22 -18.94 -26.83
C GLY A 113 4.93 -18.57 -27.58
N MET A 114 4.02 -17.85 -26.91
CA MET A 114 2.80 -17.33 -27.55
C MET A 114 3.13 -16.30 -28.64
N ALA A 115 4.13 -15.43 -28.43
CA ALA A 115 4.57 -14.46 -29.43
C ALA A 115 5.22 -15.12 -30.66
N GLN A 116 5.94 -16.24 -30.47
CA GLN A 116 6.45 -17.05 -31.58
C GLN A 116 5.31 -17.70 -32.37
N ALA A 117 4.36 -18.34 -31.69
CA ALA A 117 3.19 -18.95 -32.33
C ALA A 117 2.33 -17.94 -33.11
N MET A 118 2.15 -16.73 -32.57
CA MET A 118 1.44 -15.64 -33.26
C MET A 118 2.17 -15.18 -34.54
N LYS A 119 3.51 -15.12 -34.52
CA LYS A 119 4.31 -14.79 -35.71
C LYS A 119 4.19 -15.87 -36.78
N GLU A 120 4.25 -17.13 -36.40
CA GLU A 120 4.10 -18.26 -37.34
C GLU A 120 2.71 -18.28 -37.97
N GLN A 121 1.66 -18.08 -37.19
CA GLN A 121 0.30 -17.96 -37.73
C GLN A 121 0.15 -16.77 -38.70
N ALA A 122 0.79 -15.64 -38.40
CA ALA A 122 0.78 -14.46 -39.28
C ALA A 122 1.50 -14.74 -40.61
N GLN A 123 2.66 -15.41 -40.56
CA GLN A 123 3.42 -15.80 -41.76
C GLN A 123 2.63 -16.76 -42.65
N LEU A 124 1.99 -17.79 -42.06
CA LEU A 124 1.17 -18.73 -42.81
C LEU A 124 -0.03 -18.03 -43.48
N ARG A 125 -0.65 -17.04 -42.83
CA ARG A 125 -1.72 -16.24 -43.43
C ARG A 125 -1.24 -15.38 -44.59
N GLU A 126 -0.04 -14.81 -44.47
CA GLU A 126 0.59 -14.03 -45.55
C GLU A 126 0.94 -14.91 -46.75
N GLU A 127 1.50 -16.10 -46.50
CA GLU A 127 1.83 -17.08 -47.53
C GLU A 127 0.57 -17.59 -48.24
N MET A 128 -0.50 -17.88 -47.50
CA MET A 128 -1.80 -18.20 -48.07
C MET A 128 -2.30 -17.08 -48.99
N ALA A 129 -2.24 -15.82 -48.55
CA ALA A 129 -2.67 -14.67 -49.36
C ALA A 129 -1.82 -14.51 -50.63
N TYR A 130 -0.52 -14.82 -50.56
CA TYR A 130 0.37 -14.84 -51.72
C TYR A 130 0.00 -15.95 -52.72
N GLN A 131 -0.25 -17.17 -52.26
CA GLN A 131 -0.68 -18.28 -53.11
C GLN A 131 -2.03 -18.01 -53.79
N TYR A 132 -2.96 -17.34 -53.09
CA TYR A 132 -4.22 -16.87 -53.69
C TYR A 132 -4.00 -15.86 -54.81
N LYS A 133 -3.08 -14.90 -54.63
CA LYS A 133 -2.73 -13.91 -55.66
C LYS A 133 -2.08 -14.54 -56.90
N LEU A 134 -1.35 -15.64 -56.71
CA LEU A 134 -0.74 -16.42 -57.78
C LEU A 134 -1.72 -17.36 -58.50
N GLY A 135 -2.97 -17.51 -58.01
CA GLY A 135 -3.96 -18.43 -58.57
C GLY A 135 -3.75 -19.91 -58.19
N ASN A 136 -2.84 -20.20 -57.25
CA ASN A 136 -2.57 -21.54 -56.74
C ASN A 136 -3.53 -21.88 -55.58
N PHE A 137 -4.79 -22.11 -55.92
CA PHE A 137 -5.86 -22.36 -54.93
C PHE A 137 -5.65 -23.64 -54.11
N GLU A 138 -5.00 -24.66 -54.67
CA GLU A 138 -4.71 -25.93 -53.98
C GLU A 138 -3.67 -25.74 -52.85
N ALA A 139 -2.61 -24.97 -53.11
CA ALA A 139 -1.60 -24.63 -52.12
C ALA A 139 -2.17 -23.75 -50.99
N ALA A 140 -3.03 -22.79 -51.34
CA ALA A 140 -3.71 -21.96 -50.36
C ALA A 140 -4.67 -22.76 -49.46
N ALA A 141 -5.41 -23.73 -50.02
CA ALA A 141 -6.28 -24.63 -49.25
C ALA A 141 -5.50 -25.55 -48.30
N ALA A 142 -4.30 -26.00 -48.69
CA ALA A 142 -3.42 -26.79 -47.82
C ALA A 142 -2.89 -25.97 -46.62
N ILE A 143 -2.58 -24.68 -46.82
CA ILE A 143 -2.18 -23.76 -45.74
C ILE A 143 -3.37 -23.46 -44.83
N GLN A 144 -4.58 -23.28 -45.38
CA GLN A 144 -5.81 -23.08 -44.61
C GLN A 144 -6.06 -24.25 -43.64
N ARG A 145 -5.95 -25.50 -44.11
CA ARG A 145 -6.10 -26.70 -43.26
C ARG A 145 -5.09 -26.79 -42.11
N ARG A 146 -3.89 -26.20 -42.28
CA ARG A 146 -2.88 -26.10 -41.20
C ARG A 146 -3.17 -24.97 -40.21
N LEU A 147 -3.93 -23.95 -40.62
CA LEU A 147 -4.31 -22.80 -39.81
C LEU A 147 -5.57 -23.05 -38.98
N ASP A 148 -6.41 -24.01 -39.38
CA ASP A 148 -7.63 -24.37 -38.66
C ASP A 148 -7.32 -25.22 -37.40
N PRO A 149 -7.63 -24.72 -36.19
CA PRO A 149 -7.35 -25.43 -34.94
C PRO A 149 -8.28 -26.63 -34.67
N ASP A 150 -9.34 -26.81 -35.48
CA ASP A 150 -10.39 -27.83 -35.30
C ASP A 150 -10.29 -28.99 -36.33
N ALA A 151 -9.27 -28.99 -37.19
CA ALA A 151 -9.05 -30.05 -38.18
C ALA A 151 -8.37 -31.32 -37.59
N ALA A 152 -8.14 -31.36 -36.28
CA ALA A 152 -7.49 -32.43 -35.55
C ALA A 152 -8.33 -32.96 -34.38
N VAL A 153 -9.63 -33.20 -34.61
CA VAL A 153 -10.47 -34.10 -33.81
C VAL A 153 -10.81 -35.34 -34.62
#